data_AF-A0AAD1WEA0-F1
#
_entry.id   AF-A0AAD1WEA0-F1
#
_cell.length_a   1.000
_cell.length_b   1.000
_cell.length_c   1.000
_cell.angle_alpha   90.00
_cell.angle_beta   90.00
_cell.angle_gamma   90.00
#
_symmetry.space_group_name_H-M   'P 1'
#
loop_
_entity.id
_entity.type
_entity.pdbx_description
1 polymer ?
#
loop_
_entity_poly.entity_id
_entity_poly.type
_entity_poly.pdbx_seq_one_letter_code
_entity_poly.pdbx_strand_id
1 'polypeptide(L)'
;MDWLNKRLVFEKFTKESTSLLDELAVINNGSDKGNQNEKERSMDFNYLPSVDPETVLQTGHELLSELQQRRFNGSEGGVSWSPMDDELLAQPQVMKLLDSLREQYTRYQEVCRQRSKRTQLDEVQQKVMQVVNWLEGPGSEQLRTQWGIGDSIRASQALQQKHEEIESQHSEWFAVYVELNQQIAALLNAGDEEDLVELKTLQQRLSDVCYRQASQLEFRQNLLQAALEFHGVAQDLSQQLDGLLGMLCVDVPPTDGAAIQQTLKLLEEKLKSVDTGLQGLREKGQGLLDQITNQASWAYGKDVSTENKDNVDHVQGVMEDMQLRKQRCEDMVDVRRLKMLQMVQLFKCEEDAAQAVDWLNELLDALLKTHIRLGDDRQETTTLLEKHRKFVDVAQSTYDYGRQLLQATVVLCQSLRCTSRSSGDTLPKLNRVWKQFNITSEERIQRLEMALAFHSNAEKILQDCPDLPESVMDFEQFDEVEAIGKSLLDRLTVPVIYPDGSEQYFGSPSDMASTAEHIREQIKMICLKKQHLLESNMSSRES
;
A
#
# COMPACT_ATOMS: atom_id res chain seq x y z
N MET A 1 -66.61 16.75 -81.33
CA MET A 1 -66.20 15.37 -81.62
C MET A 1 -67.37 14.63 -82.25
N ASP A 2 -67.18 14.15 -83.47
CA ASP A 2 -68.10 13.22 -84.14
C ASP A 2 -68.04 11.86 -83.41
N TRP A 3 -69.16 11.14 -83.28
CA TRP A 3 -69.24 9.87 -82.53
C TRP A 3 -68.19 8.85 -83.02
N LEU A 4 -67.84 8.92 -84.31
CA LEU A 4 -66.78 8.12 -84.93
C LEU A 4 -65.42 8.25 -84.22
N ASN A 5 -65.03 9.45 -83.80
CA ASN A 5 -63.75 9.66 -83.13
C ASN A 5 -63.78 9.16 -81.68
N LYS A 6 -64.91 9.35 -80.99
CA LYS A 6 -65.13 8.81 -79.64
C LYS A 6 -65.12 7.29 -79.64
N ARG A 7 -65.70 6.66 -80.67
CA ARG A 7 -65.68 5.21 -80.88
C ARG A 7 -64.26 4.68 -81.07
N LEU A 8 -63.42 5.36 -81.86
CA LEU A 8 -62.02 4.97 -82.04
C LEU A 8 -61.23 5.06 -80.72
N VAL A 9 -61.43 6.12 -79.94
CA VAL A 9 -60.80 6.28 -78.61
C VAL A 9 -61.32 5.23 -77.63
N PHE A 10 -62.62 4.92 -77.65
CA PHE A 10 -63.24 3.87 -76.85
C PHE A 10 -62.73 2.47 -77.19
N GLU A 11 -62.64 2.13 -78.48
CA GLU A 11 -62.11 0.84 -78.95
C GLU A 11 -60.63 0.69 -78.58
N LYS A 12 -59.84 1.77 -78.72
CA LYS A 12 -58.45 1.83 -78.29
C LYS A 12 -58.31 1.65 -76.79
N PHE A 13 -59.03 2.45 -76.00
CA PHE A 13 -59.04 2.36 -74.53
C PHE A 13 -59.48 0.97 -74.06
N THR A 14 -60.52 0.40 -74.66
CA THR A 14 -61.01 -0.95 -74.32
C THR A 14 -59.94 -1.99 -74.56
N LYS A 15 -59.24 -1.92 -75.70
CA LYS A 15 -58.14 -2.84 -76.05
C LYS A 15 -56.94 -2.68 -75.12
N GLU A 16 -56.53 -1.45 -74.84
CA GLU A 16 -55.41 -1.15 -73.93
C GLU A 16 -55.73 -1.56 -72.49
N SER A 17 -56.95 -1.26 -72.01
CA SER A 17 -57.42 -1.61 -70.68
C SER A 17 -57.53 -3.12 -70.46
N THR A 18 -58.06 -3.85 -71.45
CA THR A 18 -58.18 -5.32 -71.35
C THR A 18 -56.82 -6.00 -71.40
N SER A 19 -55.93 -5.56 -72.30
CA SER A 19 -54.55 -6.05 -72.34
C SER A 19 -53.80 -5.77 -71.04
N LEU A 20 -53.93 -4.56 -70.49
CA LEU A 20 -53.30 -4.18 -69.23
C LEU A 20 -53.89 -4.95 -68.04
N LEU A 21 -55.21 -5.19 -68.01
CA LEU A 21 -55.84 -6.01 -66.99
C LEU A 21 -55.33 -7.45 -67.01
N ASP A 22 -55.13 -8.03 -68.19
CA ASP A 22 -54.56 -9.38 -68.34
C ASP A 22 -53.11 -9.42 -67.84
N GLU A 23 -52.30 -8.42 -68.17
CA GLU A 23 -50.93 -8.28 -67.66
C GLU A 23 -50.90 -8.13 -66.14
N LEU A 24 -51.65 -7.18 -65.58
CA LEU A 24 -51.72 -6.95 -64.13
C LEU A 24 -52.27 -8.17 -63.39
N ALA A 25 -53.21 -8.91 -63.97
CA ALA A 25 -53.72 -10.15 -63.39
C ALA A 25 -52.63 -11.22 -63.30
N VAL A 26 -51.75 -11.35 -64.31
CA VAL A 26 -50.61 -12.29 -64.25
C VAL A 26 -49.63 -11.88 -63.15
N ILE A 27 -49.32 -10.59 -63.04
CA ILE A 27 -48.38 -10.07 -62.04
C ILE A 27 -48.93 -10.25 -60.62
N ASN A 28 -50.18 -9.85 -60.39
CA ASN A 28 -50.84 -9.93 -59.09
C ASN A 28 -51.03 -11.40 -58.65
N ASN A 29 -51.46 -12.29 -59.56
CA ASN A 29 -51.68 -13.70 -59.23
C ASN A 29 -50.39 -14.52 -59.14
N GLY A 30 -49.29 -14.04 -59.74
CA GLY A 30 -47.96 -14.62 -59.57
C GLY A 30 -47.43 -14.48 -58.14
N SER A 31 -47.85 -13.43 -57.43
CA SER A 31 -47.52 -13.19 -56.01
C SER A 31 -48.21 -14.20 -55.07
N ASP A 32 -49.47 -14.54 -55.32
CA ASP A 32 -50.27 -15.41 -54.42
C ASP A 32 -49.81 -16.88 -54.40
N LYS A 33 -49.09 -17.34 -55.42
CA LYS A 33 -48.61 -18.74 -55.53
C LYS A 33 -47.19 -18.96 -54.97
N GLY A 34 -46.52 -17.90 -54.52
CA GLY A 34 -45.14 -17.96 -54.02
C GLY A 34 -44.96 -18.56 -52.62
N ASN A 35 -46.04 -18.73 -51.83
CA ASN A 35 -45.95 -19.21 -50.44
C ASN A 35 -45.80 -20.73 -50.27
N GLN A 36 -45.59 -21.51 -51.34
CA GLN A 36 -45.31 -22.95 -51.22
C GLN A 36 -44.19 -23.37 -52.20
N ASN A 37 -43.06 -23.79 -51.63
CA ASN A 37 -41.83 -24.31 -52.26
C ASN A 37 -40.81 -23.28 -52.79
N GLU A 38 -40.07 -22.68 -51.88
CA GLU A 38 -38.76 -22.10 -52.16
C GLU A 38 -37.69 -23.21 -52.28
N LYS A 39 -37.42 -23.62 -53.52
CA LYS A 39 -36.10 -24.07 -54.03
C LYS A 39 -36.29 -24.40 -55.50
N GLU A 40 -35.50 -23.76 -56.36
CA GLU A 40 -35.49 -23.87 -57.83
C GLU A 40 -36.52 -23.00 -58.59
N ARG A 41 -36.20 -21.70 -58.72
CA ARG A 41 -36.14 -20.97 -60.00
C ARG A 41 -35.92 -19.47 -59.76
N SER A 42 -34.66 -19.06 -59.75
CA SER A 42 -34.31 -17.69 -60.13
C SER A 42 -34.56 -17.57 -61.64
N MET A 43 -35.75 -17.11 -62.01
CA MET A 43 -35.98 -16.44 -63.29
C MET A 43 -36.45 -15.04 -62.92
N ASP A 44 -35.54 -14.08 -63.05
CA ASP A 44 -35.84 -12.65 -62.93
C ASP A 44 -36.81 -12.25 -64.05
N PHE A 45 -38.10 -12.40 -63.77
CA PHE A 45 -39.12 -11.77 -64.60
C PHE A 45 -39.24 -10.31 -64.15
N ASN A 46 -38.69 -9.41 -64.95
CA ASN A 46 -39.03 -7.99 -64.92
C ASN A 46 -40.47 -7.81 -65.41
N TYR A 47 -41.42 -8.05 -64.51
CA TYR A 47 -42.84 -7.81 -64.71
C TYR A 47 -43.15 -6.31 -64.53
N LEU A 48 -42.68 -5.49 -65.47
CA LEU A 48 -43.21 -4.14 -65.65
C LEU A 48 -44.35 -4.23 -66.67
N PRO A 49 -45.53 -3.66 -66.40
CA PRO A 49 -46.60 -3.61 -67.39
C PRO A 49 -46.13 -2.87 -68.65
N SER A 50 -46.60 -3.30 -69.81
CA SER A 50 -46.18 -2.80 -71.13
C SER A 50 -46.56 -1.33 -71.37
N VAL A 51 -47.56 -0.85 -70.64
CA VAL A 51 -48.04 0.54 -70.64
C VAL A 51 -48.21 0.98 -69.19
N ASP A 52 -47.90 2.25 -68.90
CA ASP A 52 -48.06 2.83 -67.57
C ASP A 52 -49.55 2.84 -67.15
N PRO A 53 -49.94 2.10 -66.09
CA PRO A 53 -51.33 2.03 -65.65
C PRO A 53 -51.96 3.40 -65.34
N GLU A 54 -51.18 4.39 -64.88
CA GLU A 54 -51.69 5.74 -64.63
C GLU A 54 -52.12 6.43 -65.92
N THR A 55 -51.38 6.23 -67.02
CA THR A 55 -51.72 6.80 -68.32
C THR A 55 -53.01 6.21 -68.90
N VAL A 56 -53.22 4.91 -68.72
CA VAL A 56 -54.44 4.20 -69.18
C VAL A 56 -55.65 4.61 -68.32
N LEU A 57 -55.46 4.72 -67.00
CA LEU A 57 -56.49 5.25 -66.11
C LEU A 57 -56.85 6.70 -66.48
N GLN A 58 -55.87 7.56 -66.72
CA GLN A 58 -56.08 8.97 -67.10
C GLN A 58 -56.86 9.10 -68.41
N THR A 59 -56.47 8.35 -69.45
CA THR A 59 -57.20 8.32 -70.73
C THR A 59 -58.62 7.79 -70.58
N GLY A 60 -58.86 6.82 -69.70
CA GLY A 60 -60.21 6.35 -69.38
C GLY A 60 -61.08 7.38 -68.66
N HIS A 61 -60.52 8.16 -67.74
CA HIS A 61 -61.23 9.25 -67.06
C HIS A 61 -61.59 10.39 -68.02
N GLU A 62 -60.66 10.75 -68.93
CA GLU A 62 -60.90 11.74 -69.98
C GLU A 62 -62.01 11.29 -70.94
N LEU A 63 -61.95 10.04 -71.40
CA LEU A 63 -63.00 9.43 -72.24
C LEU A 63 -64.35 9.38 -71.52
N LEU A 64 -64.39 9.02 -70.24
CA LEU A 64 -65.60 9.01 -69.42
C LEU A 64 -66.20 10.42 -69.27
N SER A 65 -65.34 11.44 -69.07
CA SER A 65 -65.76 12.85 -68.99
C SER A 65 -66.40 13.33 -70.31
N GLU A 66 -65.79 12.99 -71.45
CA GLU A 66 -66.32 13.32 -72.78
C GLU A 66 -67.66 12.61 -73.10
N LEU A 67 -67.86 11.39 -72.59
CA LEU A 67 -69.11 10.63 -72.70
C LEU A 67 -70.21 11.20 -71.76
N GLN A 68 -69.83 11.83 -70.65
CA GLN A 68 -70.76 12.42 -69.67
C GLN A 68 -71.20 13.87 -70.00
N GLN A 69 -70.34 14.68 -70.63
CA GLN A 69 -70.59 16.10 -70.91
C GLN A 69 -71.88 16.41 -71.71
N ARG A 70 -72.44 15.45 -72.46
CA ARG A 70 -73.70 15.67 -73.22
C ARG A 70 -74.98 15.46 -72.42
N ARG A 71 -74.95 14.95 -71.19
CA ARG A 71 -76.18 14.79 -70.39
C ARG A 71 -76.67 16.08 -69.71
N PHE A 72 -75.90 17.17 -69.72
CA PHE A 72 -76.18 18.36 -68.90
C PHE A 72 -76.17 19.70 -69.64
N ASN A 73 -76.26 19.73 -70.98
CA ASN A 73 -76.62 20.97 -71.69
C ASN A 73 -78.15 21.07 -71.78
N GLY A 74 -78.75 21.57 -70.70
CA GLY A 74 -80.14 21.99 -70.70
C GLY A 74 -80.34 23.30 -71.48
N SER A 75 -81.09 23.20 -72.59
CA SER A 75 -81.81 24.26 -73.31
C SER A 75 -80.95 25.36 -73.98
N GLU A 76 -80.98 25.58 -75.28
CA GLU A 76 -82.16 25.80 -76.12
C GLU A 76 -82.03 25.21 -77.54
N GLY A 77 -83.14 24.69 -78.05
CA GLY A 77 -83.48 24.72 -79.48
C GLY A 77 -82.63 23.86 -80.45
N GLY A 78 -83.12 22.65 -80.75
CA GLY A 78 -82.88 22.02 -82.05
C GLY A 78 -82.40 20.57 -82.04
N VAL A 79 -83.26 19.68 -82.57
CA VAL A 79 -83.02 18.27 -82.96
C VAL A 79 -82.78 17.29 -81.80
N SER A 80 -83.80 16.47 -81.53
CA SER A 80 -83.69 15.25 -80.74
C SER A 80 -82.80 14.25 -81.48
N TRP A 81 -81.51 14.27 -81.17
CA TRP A 81 -80.61 13.15 -81.43
C TRP A 81 -80.76 12.17 -80.26
N SER A 82 -81.36 11.01 -80.53
CA SER A 82 -81.29 9.88 -79.60
C SER A 82 -79.86 9.32 -79.65
N PRO A 83 -79.18 9.07 -78.52
CA PRO A 83 -77.89 8.40 -78.53
C PRO A 83 -78.02 7.07 -79.26
N MET A 84 -77.04 6.71 -80.09
CA MET A 84 -76.99 5.39 -80.70
C MET A 84 -76.89 4.34 -79.57
N ASP A 85 -77.54 3.18 -79.70
CA ASP A 85 -77.54 2.13 -78.66
C ASP A 85 -76.12 1.74 -78.19
N ASP A 86 -75.13 1.81 -79.11
CA ASP A 86 -73.70 1.59 -78.83
C ASP A 86 -73.09 2.62 -77.84
N GLU A 87 -73.53 3.89 -77.87
CA GLU A 87 -73.02 4.97 -76.99
C GLU A 87 -73.58 4.85 -75.56
N LEU A 88 -74.82 4.37 -75.43
CA LEU A 88 -75.48 4.06 -74.15
C LEU A 88 -74.80 2.90 -73.41
N LEU A 89 -74.26 1.93 -74.15
CA LEU A 89 -73.54 0.77 -73.59
C LEU A 89 -72.06 1.07 -73.30
N ALA A 90 -71.44 2.00 -74.04
CA ALA A 90 -70.03 2.37 -73.87
C ALA A 90 -69.73 2.97 -72.48
N GLN A 91 -70.60 3.84 -71.95
CA GLN A 91 -70.36 4.51 -70.67
C GLN A 91 -70.29 3.52 -69.47
N PRO A 92 -71.26 2.61 -69.25
CA PRO A 92 -71.14 1.57 -68.22
C PRO A 92 -69.93 0.66 -68.39
N GLN A 93 -69.54 0.38 -69.65
CA GLN A 93 -68.39 -0.46 -69.95
C GLN A 93 -67.06 0.23 -69.61
N VAL A 94 -66.89 1.51 -69.93
CA VAL A 94 -65.71 2.30 -69.52
C VAL A 94 -65.61 2.38 -67.99
N MET A 95 -66.72 2.63 -67.30
CA MET A 95 -66.73 2.72 -65.84
C MET A 95 -66.33 1.39 -65.18
N LYS A 96 -66.86 0.26 -65.68
CA LYS A 96 -66.48 -1.07 -65.21
C LYS A 96 -64.99 -1.39 -65.46
N LEU A 97 -64.45 -1.00 -66.62
CA LEU A 97 -63.03 -1.17 -66.93
C LEU A 97 -62.14 -0.31 -66.04
N LEU A 98 -62.52 0.94 -65.78
CA LEU A 98 -61.82 1.83 -64.85
C LEU A 98 -61.80 1.29 -63.42
N ASP A 99 -62.94 0.79 -62.92
CA ASP A 99 -63.03 0.20 -61.58
C ASP A 99 -62.12 -1.04 -61.48
N SER A 100 -62.17 -1.91 -62.49
CA SER A 100 -61.33 -3.12 -62.56
C SER A 100 -59.85 -2.76 -62.64
N LEU A 101 -59.49 -1.77 -63.47
CA LEU A 101 -58.12 -1.28 -63.60
C LEU A 101 -57.61 -0.68 -62.30
N ARG A 102 -58.43 0.12 -61.61
CA ARG A 102 -58.07 0.73 -60.33
C ARG A 102 -57.83 -0.32 -59.25
N GLU A 103 -58.68 -1.34 -59.18
CA GLU A 103 -58.50 -2.46 -58.25
C GLU A 103 -57.23 -3.25 -58.54
N GLN A 104 -57.00 -3.66 -59.80
CA GLN A 104 -55.80 -4.40 -60.19
C GLN A 104 -54.52 -3.56 -60.05
N TYR A 105 -54.58 -2.26 -60.32
CA TYR A 105 -53.46 -1.35 -60.14
C TYR A 105 -53.12 -1.17 -58.65
N THR A 106 -54.12 -1.05 -57.78
CA THR A 106 -53.89 -0.98 -56.32
C THR A 106 -53.20 -2.25 -55.82
N ARG A 107 -53.64 -3.43 -56.28
CA ARG A 107 -52.97 -4.71 -55.97
C ARG A 107 -51.54 -4.76 -56.50
N TYR A 108 -51.31 -4.26 -57.72
CA TYR A 108 -49.97 -4.18 -58.31
C TYR A 108 -49.04 -3.25 -57.51
N GLN A 109 -49.53 -2.09 -57.08
CA GLN A 109 -48.79 -1.17 -56.21
C GLN A 109 -48.40 -1.85 -54.89
N GLU A 110 -49.29 -2.65 -54.29
CA GLU A 110 -48.99 -3.42 -53.08
C GLU A 110 -47.94 -4.52 -53.34
N VAL A 111 -48.03 -5.26 -54.46
CA VAL A 111 -47.01 -6.25 -54.86
C VAL A 111 -45.64 -5.58 -55.04
N CYS A 112 -45.59 -4.41 -55.70
CA CYS A 112 -44.35 -3.64 -55.85
C CYS A 112 -43.78 -3.17 -54.50
N ARG A 113 -44.64 -2.71 -53.58
CA ARG A 113 -44.25 -2.31 -52.22
C ARG A 113 -43.67 -3.50 -51.45
N GLN A 114 -44.34 -4.65 -51.47
CA GLN A 114 -43.89 -5.87 -50.81
C GLN A 114 -42.57 -6.39 -51.39
N ARG A 115 -42.41 -6.36 -52.71
CA ARG A 115 -41.16 -6.74 -53.37
C ARG A 115 -39.99 -5.84 -52.95
N SER A 116 -40.19 -4.52 -52.95
CA SER A 116 -39.19 -3.56 -52.48
C SER A 116 -38.79 -3.81 -51.01
N LYS A 117 -39.78 -4.07 -50.16
CA LYS A 117 -39.57 -4.41 -48.74
C LYS A 117 -38.78 -5.71 -48.58
N ARG A 118 -39.11 -6.77 -49.33
CA ARG A 118 -38.38 -8.05 -49.28
C ARG A 118 -36.92 -7.88 -49.69
N THR A 119 -36.65 -7.11 -50.74
CA THR A 119 -35.27 -6.76 -51.14
C THR A 119 -34.51 -6.06 -50.00
N GLN A 120 -35.14 -5.07 -49.33
CA GLN A 120 -34.52 -4.39 -48.18
C GLN A 120 -34.24 -5.36 -47.02
N LEU A 121 -35.15 -6.29 -46.74
CA LEU A 121 -34.97 -7.30 -45.70
C LEU A 121 -33.81 -8.25 -46.02
N ASP A 122 -33.71 -8.72 -47.27
CA ASP A 122 -32.62 -9.59 -47.73
C ASP A 122 -31.26 -8.86 -47.63
N GLU A 123 -31.21 -7.57 -47.99
CA GLU A 123 -30.00 -6.74 -47.85
C GLU A 123 -29.59 -6.58 -46.38
N VAL A 124 -30.56 -6.31 -45.49
CA VAL A 124 -30.31 -6.22 -44.05
C VAL A 124 -29.83 -7.55 -43.50
N GLN A 125 -30.47 -8.67 -43.85
CA GLN A 125 -30.09 -10.01 -43.42
C GLN A 125 -28.65 -10.35 -43.85
N GLN A 126 -28.27 -10.04 -45.10
CA GLN A 126 -26.91 -10.25 -45.58
C GLN A 126 -25.88 -9.45 -44.78
N LYS A 127 -26.15 -8.16 -44.53
CA LYS A 127 -25.25 -7.31 -43.74
C LYS A 127 -25.16 -7.77 -42.28
N VAL A 128 -26.27 -8.15 -41.65
CA VAL A 128 -26.28 -8.74 -40.31
C VAL A 128 -25.39 -9.98 -40.27
N MET A 129 -25.51 -10.86 -41.27
CA MET A 129 -24.69 -12.08 -41.32
C MET A 129 -23.20 -11.77 -41.53
N GLN A 130 -22.85 -10.71 -42.28
CA GLN A 130 -21.46 -10.27 -42.41
C GLN A 130 -20.88 -9.83 -41.06
N VAL A 131 -21.60 -9.00 -40.30
CA VAL A 131 -21.19 -8.54 -38.96
C VAL A 131 -21.02 -9.73 -38.02
N VAL A 132 -22.02 -10.62 -37.97
CA VAL A 132 -21.99 -11.80 -37.10
C VAL A 132 -20.83 -12.72 -37.45
N ASN A 133 -20.63 -13.03 -38.74
CA ASN A 133 -19.53 -13.90 -39.18
C ASN A 133 -18.16 -13.31 -38.88
N TRP A 134 -18.00 -11.98 -38.97
CA TRP A 134 -16.74 -11.34 -38.64
C TRP A 134 -16.48 -11.39 -37.12
N LEU A 135 -17.47 -11.01 -36.31
CA LEU A 135 -17.36 -10.99 -34.85
C LEU A 135 -17.15 -12.39 -34.25
N GLU A 136 -17.92 -13.39 -34.69
CA GLU A 136 -17.79 -14.77 -34.22
C GLU A 136 -16.60 -15.53 -34.84
N GLY A 137 -16.06 -15.04 -35.96
CA GLY A 137 -14.90 -15.60 -36.63
C GLY A 137 -13.61 -14.82 -36.34
N PRO A 138 -13.13 -13.97 -37.27
CA PRO A 138 -11.91 -13.16 -37.10
C PRO A 138 -11.80 -12.42 -35.76
N GLY A 139 -12.84 -11.71 -35.31
CA GLY A 139 -12.80 -10.94 -34.07
C GLY A 139 -12.56 -11.83 -32.84
N SER A 140 -13.32 -12.92 -32.75
CA SER A 140 -13.14 -13.92 -31.70
C SER A 140 -11.77 -14.61 -31.75
N GLU A 141 -11.23 -14.88 -32.95
CA GLU A 141 -9.90 -15.47 -33.10
C GLU A 141 -8.77 -14.53 -32.64
N GLN A 142 -8.90 -13.22 -32.90
CA GLN A 142 -7.95 -12.23 -32.38
C GLN A 142 -7.91 -12.24 -30.86
N LEU A 143 -9.07 -12.27 -30.21
CA LEU A 143 -9.14 -12.32 -28.74
C LEU A 143 -8.65 -13.66 -28.19
N ARG A 144 -8.92 -14.77 -28.88
CA ARG A 144 -8.45 -16.11 -28.49
C ARG A 144 -6.92 -16.21 -28.54
N THR A 145 -6.30 -15.77 -29.62
CA THR A 145 -4.83 -15.86 -29.79
C THR A 145 -4.07 -14.86 -28.93
N GLN A 146 -4.72 -13.80 -28.47
CA GLN A 146 -4.15 -12.82 -27.55
C GLN A 146 -4.74 -13.02 -26.16
N TRP A 147 -4.37 -14.08 -25.45
CA TRP A 147 -4.83 -14.32 -24.06
C TRP A 147 -3.77 -13.95 -23.01
N GLY A 148 -2.49 -13.87 -23.39
CA GLY A 148 -1.39 -13.54 -22.49
C GLY A 148 -1.54 -12.17 -21.81
N ILE A 149 -0.97 -12.07 -20.61
CA ILE A 149 -0.93 -10.84 -19.79
C ILE A 149 0.43 -10.15 -19.79
N GLY A 150 1.47 -10.82 -20.30
CA GLY A 150 2.87 -10.34 -20.26
C GLY A 150 3.58 -10.70 -18.96
N ASP A 151 4.90 -10.84 -19.03
CA ASP A 151 5.77 -11.24 -17.91
C ASP A 151 6.48 -10.07 -17.22
N SER A 152 6.14 -8.85 -17.62
CA SER A 152 6.79 -7.61 -17.19
C SER A 152 5.92 -6.40 -17.54
N ILE A 153 6.17 -5.25 -16.89
CA ILE A 153 5.50 -3.97 -17.22
C ILE A 153 5.55 -3.68 -18.72
N ARG A 154 6.73 -3.85 -19.33
CA ARG A 154 6.94 -3.57 -20.75
C ARG A 154 6.12 -4.51 -21.64
N ALA A 155 6.09 -5.81 -21.31
CA ALA A 155 5.31 -6.79 -22.06
C ALA A 155 3.81 -6.51 -21.94
N SER A 156 3.31 -6.21 -20.74
CA SER A 156 1.90 -5.86 -20.52
C SER A 156 1.50 -4.57 -21.25
N GLN A 157 2.36 -3.55 -21.27
CA GLN A 157 2.12 -2.32 -22.05
C GLN A 157 2.04 -2.60 -23.55
N ALA A 158 2.93 -3.43 -24.09
CA ALA A 158 2.88 -3.81 -25.50
C ALA A 158 1.58 -4.57 -25.83
N LEU A 159 1.09 -5.41 -24.92
CA LEU A 159 -0.18 -6.10 -25.06
C LEU A 159 -1.39 -5.16 -24.94
N GLN A 160 -1.32 -4.10 -24.13
CA GLN A 160 -2.35 -3.05 -24.09
C GLN A 160 -2.43 -2.30 -25.42
N GLN A 161 -1.30 -1.88 -25.98
CA GLN A 161 -1.28 -1.22 -27.31
C GLN A 161 -1.88 -2.12 -28.39
N LYS A 162 -1.51 -3.40 -28.39
CA LYS A 162 -2.09 -4.37 -29.31
C LYS A 162 -3.59 -4.57 -29.10
N HIS A 163 -4.06 -4.47 -27.85
CA HIS A 163 -5.48 -4.56 -27.53
C HIS A 163 -6.25 -3.33 -28.04
N GLU A 164 -5.68 -2.12 -27.92
CA GLU A 164 -6.25 -0.89 -28.50
C GLU A 164 -6.41 -1.01 -30.03
N GLU A 165 -5.45 -1.63 -30.73
CA GLU A 165 -5.56 -1.93 -32.17
C GLU A 165 -6.74 -2.86 -32.48
N ILE A 166 -6.96 -3.88 -31.64
CA ILE A 166 -8.09 -4.82 -31.79
C ILE A 166 -9.42 -4.12 -31.51
N GLU A 167 -9.49 -3.29 -30.46
CA GLU A 167 -10.67 -2.48 -30.14
C GLU A 167 -11.02 -1.53 -31.29
N SER A 168 -10.01 -0.90 -31.91
CA SER A 168 -10.22 -0.04 -33.08
C SER A 168 -10.86 -0.81 -34.24
N GLN A 169 -10.44 -2.05 -34.50
CA GLN A 169 -11.06 -2.87 -35.55
C GLN A 169 -12.50 -3.26 -35.20
N HIS A 170 -12.79 -3.59 -33.94
CA HIS A 170 -14.16 -3.90 -33.50
C HIS A 170 -15.07 -2.67 -33.53
N SER A 171 -14.55 -1.48 -33.24
CA SER A 171 -15.27 -0.21 -33.31
C SER A 171 -15.89 0.03 -34.69
N GLU A 172 -15.19 -0.32 -35.77
CA GLU A 172 -15.70 -0.19 -37.13
C GLU A 172 -16.95 -1.06 -37.34
N TRP A 173 -16.94 -2.30 -36.85
CA TRP A 173 -18.09 -3.20 -36.91
C TRP A 173 -19.23 -2.80 -35.97
N PHE A 174 -18.92 -2.22 -34.81
CA PHE A 174 -19.94 -1.66 -33.92
C PHE A 174 -20.65 -0.45 -34.53
N ALA A 175 -19.98 0.34 -35.37
CA ALA A 175 -20.64 1.40 -36.12
C ALA A 175 -21.65 0.81 -37.14
N VAL A 176 -21.25 -0.22 -37.89
CA VAL A 176 -22.14 -0.95 -38.81
C VAL A 176 -23.35 -1.55 -38.07
N TYR A 177 -23.12 -2.09 -36.88
CA TYR A 177 -24.18 -2.58 -35.99
C TYR A 177 -25.23 -1.50 -35.68
N VAL A 178 -24.80 -0.29 -35.31
CA VAL A 178 -25.73 0.82 -34.99
C VAL A 178 -26.57 1.18 -36.21
N GLU A 179 -25.94 1.29 -37.38
CA GLU A 179 -26.64 1.58 -38.64
C GLU A 179 -27.66 0.50 -39.00
N LEU A 180 -27.30 -0.78 -38.86
CA LEU A 180 -28.20 -1.91 -39.12
C LEU A 180 -29.36 -1.95 -38.13
N ASN A 181 -29.11 -1.67 -36.86
CA ASN A 181 -30.18 -1.60 -35.86
C ASN A 181 -31.18 -0.47 -36.15
N GLN A 182 -30.71 0.68 -36.66
CA GLN A 182 -31.60 1.76 -37.10
C GLN A 182 -32.43 1.34 -38.34
N GLN A 183 -31.82 0.65 -39.30
CA GLN A 183 -32.51 0.10 -40.47
C GLN A 183 -33.58 -0.93 -40.07
N ILE A 184 -33.23 -1.87 -39.18
CA ILE A 184 -34.17 -2.87 -38.64
C ILE A 184 -35.32 -2.18 -37.88
N ALA A 185 -35.02 -1.17 -37.06
CA ALA A 185 -36.06 -0.42 -36.36
C ALA A 185 -37.02 0.31 -37.31
N ALA A 186 -36.50 0.91 -38.39
CA ALA A 186 -37.33 1.54 -39.42
C ALA A 186 -38.26 0.51 -40.11
N LEU A 187 -37.75 -0.67 -40.44
CA LEU A 187 -38.52 -1.76 -41.03
C LEU A 187 -39.59 -2.32 -40.08
N LEU A 188 -39.27 -2.44 -38.79
CA LEU A 188 -40.22 -2.86 -37.75
C LEU A 188 -41.37 -1.86 -37.58
N ASN A 189 -41.09 -0.55 -37.66
CA ASN A 189 -42.11 0.50 -37.56
C ASN A 189 -43.02 0.58 -38.79
N ALA A 190 -42.53 0.14 -39.96
CA ALA A 190 -43.26 0.16 -41.22
C ALA A 190 -43.91 -1.19 -41.58
N GLY A 191 -43.71 -2.24 -40.77
CA GLY A 191 -44.01 -3.64 -41.12
C GLY A 191 -45.32 -4.20 -40.57
N ASP A 192 -45.85 -5.21 -41.28
CA ASP A 192 -46.98 -6.06 -40.90
C ASP A 192 -46.52 -7.27 -40.04
N GLU A 193 -47.42 -8.04 -39.43
CA GLU A 193 -47.09 -9.06 -38.39
C GLU A 193 -46.09 -10.15 -38.82
N GLU A 194 -46.08 -10.52 -40.11
CA GLU A 194 -45.32 -11.68 -40.63
C GLU A 194 -43.79 -11.47 -40.56
N ASP A 195 -43.31 -10.25 -40.88
CA ASP A 195 -41.88 -9.91 -40.88
C ASP A 195 -41.35 -9.52 -39.48
N LEU A 196 -42.24 -9.26 -38.52
CA LEU A 196 -41.86 -8.85 -37.16
C LEU A 196 -41.01 -9.92 -36.48
N VAL A 197 -41.31 -11.20 -36.72
CA VAL A 197 -40.57 -12.30 -36.08
C VAL A 197 -39.15 -12.38 -36.66
N GLU A 198 -39.01 -12.37 -37.98
CA GLU A 198 -37.71 -12.44 -38.66
C GLU A 198 -36.82 -11.25 -38.27
N LEU A 199 -37.34 -10.02 -38.36
CA LEU A 199 -36.60 -8.81 -37.99
C LEU A 199 -36.18 -8.81 -36.52
N LYS A 200 -37.05 -9.24 -35.60
CA LYS A 200 -36.69 -9.37 -34.18
C LYS A 200 -35.62 -10.43 -33.94
N THR A 201 -35.68 -11.55 -34.65
CA THR A 201 -34.64 -12.59 -34.52
C THR A 201 -33.28 -12.11 -35.03
N LEU A 202 -33.24 -11.38 -36.15
CA LEU A 202 -32.02 -10.77 -36.67
C LEU A 202 -31.47 -9.72 -35.70
N GLN A 203 -32.33 -8.84 -35.19
CA GLN A 203 -31.96 -7.82 -34.20
C GLN A 203 -31.37 -8.43 -32.93
N GLN A 204 -32.03 -9.47 -32.39
CA GLN A 204 -31.58 -10.15 -31.19
C GLN A 204 -30.21 -10.81 -31.43
N ARG A 205 -30.07 -11.58 -32.51
CA ARG A 205 -28.80 -12.26 -32.83
C ARG A 205 -27.66 -11.28 -32.99
N LEU A 206 -27.89 -10.18 -33.72
CA LEU A 206 -26.90 -9.13 -33.91
C LEU A 206 -26.51 -8.49 -32.56
N SER A 207 -27.50 -8.16 -31.73
CA SER A 207 -27.28 -7.53 -30.42
C SER A 207 -26.52 -8.46 -29.47
N ASP A 208 -26.87 -9.74 -29.42
CA ASP A 208 -26.22 -10.74 -28.58
C ASP A 208 -24.73 -10.90 -28.91
N VAL A 209 -24.39 -10.96 -30.20
CA VAL A 209 -23.00 -11.09 -30.65
C VAL A 209 -22.19 -9.83 -30.35
N CYS A 210 -22.74 -8.65 -30.67
CA CYS A 210 -22.07 -7.37 -30.39
C CYS A 210 -21.83 -7.15 -28.89
N TYR A 211 -22.84 -7.40 -28.05
CA TYR A 211 -22.73 -7.23 -26.60
C TYR A 211 -21.69 -8.19 -26.01
N ARG A 212 -21.69 -9.45 -26.46
CA ARG A 212 -20.71 -10.45 -26.03
C ARG A 212 -19.27 -10.03 -26.38
N GLN A 213 -19.03 -9.58 -27.62
CA GLN A 213 -17.70 -9.11 -28.03
C GLN A 213 -17.26 -7.88 -27.23
N ALA A 214 -18.17 -6.91 -27.02
CA ALA A 214 -17.89 -5.74 -26.20
C ALA A 214 -17.48 -6.12 -24.77
N SER A 215 -18.21 -7.04 -24.13
CA SER A 215 -17.86 -7.53 -22.79
C SER A 215 -16.51 -8.27 -22.76
N GLN A 216 -16.15 -9.02 -23.82
CA GLN A 216 -14.85 -9.69 -23.90
C GLN A 216 -13.69 -8.70 -24.07
N LEU A 217 -13.88 -7.65 -24.87
CA LEU A 217 -12.91 -6.57 -25.01
C LEU A 217 -12.69 -5.85 -23.68
N GLU A 218 -13.77 -5.38 -23.05
CA GLU A 218 -13.72 -4.69 -21.75
C GLU A 218 -13.05 -5.56 -20.68
N PHE A 219 -13.41 -6.85 -20.62
CA PHE A 219 -12.76 -7.79 -19.70
C PHE A 219 -11.25 -7.88 -19.95
N ARG A 220 -10.83 -8.02 -21.21
CA ARG A 220 -9.40 -8.11 -21.55
C ARG A 220 -8.65 -6.82 -21.22
N GLN A 221 -9.25 -5.66 -21.46
CA GLN A 221 -8.68 -4.36 -21.08
C GLN A 221 -8.42 -4.30 -19.57
N ASN A 222 -9.42 -4.66 -18.77
CA ASN A 222 -9.32 -4.70 -17.31
C ASN A 222 -8.25 -5.70 -16.83
N LEU A 223 -8.17 -6.88 -17.45
CA LEU A 223 -7.16 -7.90 -17.15
C LEU A 223 -5.74 -7.39 -17.40
N LEU A 224 -5.50 -6.76 -18.55
CA LEU A 224 -4.19 -6.20 -18.90
C LEU A 224 -3.81 -5.04 -17.99
N GLN A 225 -4.79 -4.22 -17.60
CA GLN A 225 -4.57 -3.14 -16.63
C GLN A 225 -4.20 -3.69 -15.24
N ALA A 226 -4.90 -4.73 -14.76
CA ALA A 226 -4.56 -5.41 -13.51
C ALA A 226 -3.16 -6.04 -13.55
N ALA A 227 -2.78 -6.65 -14.69
CA ALA A 227 -1.44 -7.19 -14.88
C ALA A 227 -0.35 -6.11 -14.86
N LEU A 228 -0.60 -4.96 -15.50
CA LEU A 228 0.32 -3.83 -15.48
C LEU A 228 0.53 -3.29 -14.06
N GLU A 229 -0.54 -3.14 -13.28
CA GLU A 229 -0.48 -2.72 -11.88
C GLU A 229 0.28 -3.73 -11.00
N PHE A 230 0.00 -5.03 -11.19
CA PHE A 230 0.70 -6.11 -10.49
C PHE A 230 2.21 -6.04 -10.73
N HIS A 231 2.63 -5.93 -12.00
CA HIS A 231 4.04 -5.83 -12.37
C HIS A 231 4.69 -4.54 -11.85
N GLY A 232 3.94 -3.44 -11.82
CA GLY A 232 4.38 -2.18 -11.20
C GLY A 232 4.71 -2.35 -9.72
N VAL A 233 3.78 -2.91 -8.95
CA VAL A 233 3.97 -3.16 -7.52
C VAL A 233 5.11 -4.16 -7.28
N ALA A 234 5.25 -5.19 -8.12
CA ALA A 234 6.34 -6.15 -8.05
C ALA A 234 7.71 -5.49 -8.27
N GLN A 235 7.81 -4.56 -9.23
CA GLN A 235 9.04 -3.82 -9.49
C GLN A 235 9.39 -2.89 -8.31
N ASP A 236 8.41 -2.16 -7.77
CA ASP A 236 8.62 -1.27 -6.63
C ASP A 236 9.10 -2.05 -5.40
N LEU A 237 8.47 -3.20 -5.11
CA LEU A 237 8.90 -4.09 -4.02
C LEU A 237 10.30 -4.63 -4.26
N SER A 238 10.65 -5.01 -5.49
CA SER A 238 12.01 -5.42 -5.84
C SER A 238 13.04 -4.33 -5.51
N GLN A 239 12.76 -3.07 -5.85
CA GLN A 239 13.66 -1.95 -5.53
C GLN A 239 13.76 -1.72 -4.02
N GLN A 240 12.67 -1.87 -3.28
CA GLN A 240 12.68 -1.78 -1.81
C GLN A 240 13.55 -2.89 -1.19
N LEU A 241 13.42 -4.11 -1.68
CA LEU A 241 14.24 -5.26 -1.27
C LEU A 241 15.72 -5.03 -1.61
N ASP A 242 16.04 -4.49 -2.78
CA ASP A 242 17.42 -4.16 -3.17
C ASP A 242 18.01 -3.07 -2.26
N GLY A 243 17.21 -2.06 -1.90
CA GLY A 243 17.62 -1.03 -0.94
C GLY A 243 17.83 -1.57 0.47
N LEU A 244 17.00 -2.52 0.92
CA LEU A 244 17.17 -3.22 2.19
C LEU A 244 18.44 -4.08 2.17
N LEU A 245 18.63 -4.89 1.12
CA LEU A 245 19.82 -5.71 0.94
C LEU A 245 21.10 -4.87 0.92
N GLY A 246 21.07 -3.71 0.25
CA GLY A 246 22.17 -2.76 0.26
C GLY A 246 22.55 -2.32 1.68
N MET A 247 21.57 -1.98 2.52
CA MET A 247 21.83 -1.62 3.93
C MET A 247 22.39 -2.78 4.77
N LEU A 248 21.98 -4.02 4.46
CA LEU A 248 22.44 -5.22 5.16
C LEU A 248 23.88 -5.59 4.79
N CYS A 249 24.27 -5.33 3.54
CA CYS A 249 25.59 -5.66 3.00
C CYS A 249 26.68 -4.61 3.30
N VAL A 250 26.32 -3.33 3.47
CA VAL A 250 27.29 -2.27 3.80
C VAL A 250 27.69 -2.38 5.27
N ASP A 251 28.95 -2.17 5.63
CA ASP A 251 29.35 -2.12 7.04
C ASP A 251 28.87 -0.82 7.72
N VAL A 252 28.32 -0.92 8.93
CA VAL A 252 28.02 0.27 9.75
C VAL A 252 29.32 0.70 10.42
N PRO A 253 29.84 1.90 10.12
CA PRO A 253 31.03 2.38 10.80
C PRO A 253 30.70 2.71 12.27
N PRO A 254 31.60 2.41 13.23
CA PRO A 254 31.43 2.79 14.63
C PRO A 254 31.79 4.28 14.80
N THR A 255 30.92 5.19 14.36
CA THR A 255 31.12 6.64 14.47
C THR A 255 30.68 7.17 15.83
N ASP A 256 29.40 7.03 16.16
CA ASP A 256 28.79 7.37 17.45
C ASP A 256 27.47 6.61 17.64
N GLY A 257 26.99 6.51 18.88
CA GLY A 257 25.78 5.75 19.22
C GLY A 257 24.50 6.32 18.59
N ALA A 258 24.41 7.64 18.38
CA ALA A 258 23.21 8.28 17.85
C ALA A 258 23.02 7.99 16.36
N ALA A 259 24.09 8.05 15.57
CA ALA A 259 24.10 7.68 14.15
C ALA A 259 23.71 6.21 13.94
N ILE A 260 24.16 5.31 14.81
CA ILE A 260 23.81 3.90 14.75
C ILE A 260 22.32 3.69 15.09
N GLN A 261 21.80 4.38 16.11
CA GLN A 261 20.37 4.35 16.42
C GLN A 261 19.50 4.87 15.26
N GLN A 262 19.92 5.93 14.57
CA GLN A 262 19.24 6.42 13.38
C GLN A 262 19.26 5.38 12.25
N THR A 263 20.40 4.71 12.04
CA THR A 263 20.52 3.64 11.04
C THR A 263 19.63 2.44 11.37
N LEU A 264 19.53 2.07 12.65
CA LEU A 264 18.63 1.01 13.12
C LEU A 264 17.17 1.41 12.87
N LYS A 265 16.78 2.64 13.18
CA LYS A 265 15.44 3.15 12.88
C LYS A 265 15.11 3.08 11.38
N LEU A 266 16.05 3.49 10.52
CA LEU A 266 15.89 3.40 9.07
C LEU A 266 15.74 1.93 8.59
N LEU A 267 16.47 0.99 9.22
CA LEU A 267 16.32 -0.44 8.92
C LEU A 267 14.89 -0.92 9.24
N GLU A 268 14.34 -0.57 10.41
CA GLU A 268 12.96 -0.92 10.79
C GLU A 268 11.92 -0.30 9.86
N GLU A 269 12.12 0.96 9.45
CA GLU A 269 11.24 1.63 8.48
C GLU A 269 11.24 0.93 7.12
N LYS A 270 12.41 0.51 6.62
CA LYS A 270 12.52 -0.25 5.37
C LYS A 270 11.89 -1.64 5.47
N LEU A 271 12.04 -2.34 6.59
CA LEU A 271 11.38 -3.63 6.81
C LEU A 271 9.86 -3.49 6.72
N LYS A 272 9.32 -2.51 7.44
CA LYS A 272 7.87 -2.22 7.41
C LYS A 272 7.39 -1.85 5.99
N SER A 273 8.20 -1.10 5.24
CA SER A 273 7.90 -0.78 3.84
C SER A 273 7.82 -2.05 2.99
N VAL A 274 8.79 -2.95 3.11
CA VAL A 274 8.82 -4.23 2.39
C VAL A 274 7.63 -5.11 2.78
N ASP A 275 7.27 -5.18 4.06
CA ASP A 275 6.06 -5.90 4.52
C ASP A 275 4.79 -5.36 3.86
N THR A 276 4.66 -4.03 3.82
CA THR A 276 3.50 -3.35 3.22
C THR A 276 3.46 -3.56 1.71
N GLY A 277 4.61 -3.43 1.03
CA GLY A 277 4.72 -3.66 -0.41
C GLY A 277 4.41 -5.10 -0.80
N LEU A 278 4.85 -6.07 -0.01
CA LEU A 278 4.55 -7.48 -0.22
C LEU A 278 3.06 -7.80 0.01
N GLN A 279 2.42 -7.16 0.99
CA GLN A 279 0.97 -7.28 1.18
C GLN A 279 0.21 -6.72 -0.02
N GLY A 280 0.59 -5.52 -0.49
CA GLY A 280 0.00 -4.93 -1.70
C GLY A 280 0.21 -5.78 -2.95
N LEU A 281 1.39 -6.40 -3.10
CA LEU A 281 1.66 -7.33 -4.20
C LEU A 281 0.72 -8.55 -4.16
N ARG A 282 0.51 -9.14 -2.97
CA ARG A 282 -0.42 -10.27 -2.81
C ARG A 282 -1.86 -9.90 -3.15
N GLU A 283 -2.31 -8.72 -2.74
CA GLU A 283 -3.67 -8.23 -3.05
C GLU A 283 -3.86 -8.04 -4.55
N LYS A 284 -2.90 -7.41 -5.23
CA LYS A 284 -2.93 -7.24 -6.69
C LYS A 284 -2.81 -8.58 -7.43
N GLY A 285 -1.93 -9.46 -6.97
CA GLY A 285 -1.74 -10.79 -7.55
C GLY A 285 -2.99 -11.67 -7.40
N GLN A 286 -3.63 -11.66 -6.23
CA GLN A 286 -4.88 -12.39 -6.01
C GLN A 286 -6.02 -11.85 -6.89
N GLY A 287 -6.19 -10.52 -6.95
CA GLY A 287 -7.21 -9.91 -7.82
C GLY A 287 -6.99 -10.25 -9.30
N LEU A 288 -5.73 -10.31 -9.74
CA LEU A 288 -5.38 -10.73 -11.09
C LEU A 288 -5.67 -12.22 -11.33
N LEU A 289 -5.30 -13.10 -10.39
CA LEU A 289 -5.59 -14.54 -10.45
C LEU A 289 -7.10 -14.81 -10.50
N ASP A 290 -7.89 -14.07 -9.72
CA ASP A 290 -9.35 -14.18 -9.73
C ASP A 290 -9.92 -13.83 -11.11
N GLN A 291 -9.39 -12.79 -11.76
CA GLN A 291 -9.79 -12.44 -13.13
C GLN A 291 -9.38 -13.53 -14.13
N ILE A 292 -8.13 -14.00 -14.10
CA ILE A 292 -7.63 -15.06 -15.00
C ILE A 292 -8.47 -16.35 -14.84
N THR A 293 -8.85 -16.70 -13.62
CA THR A 293 -9.64 -17.91 -13.34
C THR A 293 -11.09 -17.76 -13.79
N ASN A 294 -11.69 -16.58 -13.57
CA ASN A 294 -13.05 -16.29 -14.01
C ASN A 294 -13.18 -16.14 -15.52
N GLN A 295 -12.08 -15.90 -16.25
CA GLN A 295 -12.04 -15.77 -17.71
C GLN A 295 -12.57 -17.03 -18.44
N ALA A 296 -12.41 -18.22 -17.85
CA ALA A 296 -12.93 -19.47 -18.41
C ALA A 296 -14.47 -19.51 -18.55
N SER A 297 -15.19 -18.64 -17.82
CA SER A 297 -16.65 -18.50 -17.91
C SER A 297 -17.13 -17.78 -19.18
N TRP A 298 -16.25 -17.08 -19.92
CA TRP A 298 -16.63 -16.14 -20.97
C TRP A 298 -16.08 -16.47 -22.37
N ALA A 299 -15.19 -17.45 -22.46
CA ALA A 299 -14.54 -17.83 -23.71
C ALA A 299 -15.33 -18.90 -24.48
N TYR A 300 -15.34 -18.78 -25.81
CA TYR A 300 -16.00 -19.72 -26.71
C TYR A 300 -15.09 -20.94 -26.95
N GLY A 301 -15.56 -22.15 -26.60
CA GLY A 301 -14.87 -23.41 -26.90
C GLY A 301 -14.31 -24.16 -25.69
N LYS A 302 -14.12 -25.47 -25.86
CA LYS A 302 -13.94 -26.46 -24.78
C LYS A 302 -12.50 -26.55 -24.20
N ASP A 303 -11.53 -25.80 -24.75
CA ASP A 303 -10.09 -25.99 -24.49
C ASP A 303 -9.37 -24.79 -23.84
N VAL A 304 -10.10 -23.85 -23.23
CA VAL A 304 -9.52 -22.64 -22.59
C VAL A 304 -8.68 -22.96 -21.34
N SER A 305 -8.90 -24.13 -20.74
CA SER A 305 -8.34 -24.44 -19.41
C SER A 305 -6.84 -24.72 -19.39
N THR A 306 -6.23 -25.07 -20.53
CA THR A 306 -4.79 -25.38 -20.61
C THR A 306 -3.95 -24.14 -20.87
N GLU A 307 -4.52 -23.12 -21.54
CA GLU A 307 -3.80 -21.92 -21.95
C GLU A 307 -3.53 -20.99 -20.76
N ASN A 308 -4.47 -20.78 -19.84
CA ASN A 308 -4.27 -19.86 -18.71
C ASN A 308 -3.27 -20.34 -17.63
N LYS A 309 -2.79 -21.59 -17.68
CA LYS A 309 -1.87 -22.12 -16.67
C LYS A 309 -0.58 -21.31 -16.58
N ASP A 310 0.01 -20.93 -17.71
CA ASP A 310 1.30 -20.21 -17.71
C ASP A 310 1.18 -18.83 -17.06
N ASN A 311 0.05 -18.14 -17.27
CA ASN A 311 -0.23 -16.85 -16.61
C ASN A 311 -0.40 -17.02 -15.10
N VAL A 312 -1.11 -18.06 -14.66
CA VAL A 312 -1.31 -18.36 -13.23
C VAL A 312 0.03 -18.68 -12.58
N ASP A 313 0.80 -19.59 -13.16
CA ASP A 313 2.12 -20.01 -12.66
C ASP A 313 3.08 -18.82 -12.61
N HIS A 314 3.03 -17.92 -13.60
CA HIS A 314 3.83 -16.69 -13.61
C HIS A 314 3.47 -15.74 -12.45
N VAL A 315 2.19 -15.42 -12.27
CA VAL A 315 1.74 -14.51 -11.19
C VAL A 315 2.08 -15.08 -9.81
N GLN A 316 1.87 -16.38 -9.61
CA GLN A 316 2.27 -17.07 -8.38
C GLN A 316 3.78 -17.04 -8.19
N GLY A 317 4.56 -17.36 -9.23
CA GLY A 317 6.02 -17.35 -9.17
C GLY A 317 6.63 -16.00 -8.81
N VAL A 318 6.07 -14.89 -9.32
CA VAL A 318 6.52 -13.54 -8.94
C VAL A 318 6.24 -13.26 -7.46
N MET A 319 5.06 -13.61 -6.94
CA MET A 319 4.74 -13.44 -5.52
C MET A 319 5.65 -14.29 -4.62
N GLU A 320 5.90 -15.54 -5.02
CA GLU A 320 6.78 -16.46 -4.30
C GLU A 320 8.25 -15.99 -4.30
N ASP A 321 8.76 -15.51 -5.43
CA ASP A 321 10.13 -14.97 -5.51
C ASP A 321 10.31 -13.77 -4.56
N MET A 322 9.35 -12.83 -4.56
CA MET A 322 9.40 -11.67 -3.67
C MET A 322 9.32 -12.06 -2.19
N GLN A 323 8.47 -13.04 -1.86
CA GLN A 323 8.39 -13.61 -0.51
C GLN A 323 9.71 -14.26 -0.09
N LEU A 324 10.35 -15.02 -0.98
CA LEU A 324 11.62 -15.69 -0.70
C LEU A 324 12.76 -14.68 -0.55
N ARG A 325 12.80 -13.64 -1.39
CA ARG A 325 13.77 -12.54 -1.28
C ARG A 325 13.62 -11.80 0.04
N LYS A 326 12.38 -11.52 0.48
CA LYS A 326 12.12 -10.96 1.81
C LYS A 326 12.68 -11.84 2.92
N GLN A 327 12.38 -13.13 2.89
CA GLN A 327 12.86 -14.08 3.91
C GLN A 327 14.38 -14.08 4.01
N ARG A 328 15.09 -14.07 2.86
CA ARG A 328 16.57 -13.96 2.84
C ARG A 328 17.07 -12.66 3.48
N CYS A 329 16.38 -11.54 3.24
CA CYS A 329 16.72 -10.28 3.91
C CYS A 329 16.48 -10.38 5.43
N GLU A 330 15.37 -10.98 5.88
CA GLU A 330 15.05 -11.15 7.30
C GLU A 330 16.11 -11.98 8.05
N ASP A 331 16.61 -13.05 7.44
CA ASP A 331 17.70 -13.87 8.01
C ASP A 331 18.97 -13.04 8.29
N MET A 332 19.24 -12.02 7.47
CA MET A 332 20.39 -11.11 7.64
C MET A 332 20.09 -9.95 8.60
N VAL A 333 18.83 -9.52 8.67
CA VAL A 333 18.37 -8.40 9.50
C VAL A 333 18.64 -8.65 10.96
N ASP A 334 18.36 -9.84 11.48
CA ASP A 334 18.52 -10.12 12.90
C ASP A 334 19.99 -10.03 13.33
N VAL A 335 20.89 -10.59 12.53
CA VAL A 335 22.34 -10.46 12.75
C VAL A 335 22.76 -9.00 12.69
N ARG A 336 22.23 -8.24 11.73
CA ARG A 336 22.58 -6.84 11.56
C ARG A 336 22.07 -5.96 12.70
N ARG A 337 20.82 -6.16 13.11
CA ARG A 337 20.16 -5.50 14.24
C ARG A 337 20.93 -5.77 15.54
N LEU A 338 21.28 -7.03 15.80
CA LEU A 338 22.06 -7.41 16.97
C LEU A 338 23.42 -6.69 17.01
N LYS A 339 24.15 -6.65 15.89
CA LYS A 339 25.43 -5.93 15.80
C LYS A 339 25.27 -4.43 16.10
N MET A 340 24.26 -3.78 15.52
CA MET A 340 24.02 -2.35 15.77
C MET A 340 23.64 -2.08 17.22
N LEU A 341 22.80 -2.92 17.84
CA LEU A 341 22.46 -2.82 19.27
C LEU A 341 23.68 -3.01 20.17
N GLN A 342 24.54 -3.98 19.86
CA GLN A 342 25.82 -4.17 20.56
C GLN A 342 26.73 -2.95 20.43
N MET A 343 26.77 -2.29 19.27
CA MET A 343 27.54 -1.06 19.09
C MET A 343 26.97 0.10 19.90
N VAL A 344 25.63 0.28 19.94
CA VAL A 344 24.99 1.29 20.79
C VAL A 344 25.32 1.03 22.26
N GLN A 345 25.23 -0.23 22.71
CA GLN A 345 25.59 -0.61 24.07
C GLN A 345 27.07 -0.37 24.37
N LEU A 346 27.96 -0.60 23.40
CA LEU A 346 29.39 -0.33 23.54
C LEU A 346 29.64 1.15 23.84
N PHE A 347 29.06 2.06 23.04
CA PHE A 347 29.18 3.50 23.29
C PHE A 347 28.60 3.89 24.65
N LYS A 348 27.48 3.28 25.05
CA LYS A 348 26.87 3.57 26.35
C LYS A 348 27.74 3.11 27.52
N CYS A 349 28.31 1.91 27.43
CA CYS A 349 29.26 1.41 28.44
C CYS A 349 30.52 2.28 28.54
N GLU A 350 31.03 2.79 27.42
CA GLU A 350 32.19 3.70 27.41
C GLU A 350 31.85 5.05 28.10
N GLU A 351 30.70 5.63 27.80
CA GLU A 351 30.19 6.85 28.44
C GLU A 351 29.98 6.66 29.95
N ASP A 352 29.27 5.61 30.34
CA ASP A 352 28.94 5.34 31.75
C ASP A 352 30.20 4.99 32.56
N ALA A 353 31.20 4.35 31.94
CA ALA A 353 32.47 4.07 32.60
C ALA A 353 33.28 5.35 32.87
N ALA A 354 33.27 6.30 31.94
CA ALA A 354 33.86 7.62 32.17
C ALA A 354 33.14 8.36 33.31
N GLN A 355 31.81 8.31 33.34
CA GLN A 355 31.01 8.92 34.39
C GLN A 355 31.30 8.29 35.77
N ALA A 356 31.54 6.98 35.85
CA ALA A 356 31.94 6.32 37.10
C ALA A 356 33.30 6.82 37.63
N VAL A 357 34.23 7.19 36.75
CA VAL A 357 35.50 7.83 37.13
C VAL A 357 35.23 9.20 37.75
N ASP A 358 34.34 9.99 37.16
CA ASP A 358 33.99 11.33 37.67
C ASP A 358 33.31 11.24 39.04
N TRP A 359 32.35 10.33 39.22
CA TRP A 359 31.72 10.10 40.53
C TRP A 359 32.73 9.66 41.59
N LEU A 360 33.69 8.82 41.23
CA LEU A 360 34.72 8.40 42.18
C LEU A 360 35.67 9.55 42.55
N ASN A 361 35.96 10.46 41.62
CA ASN A 361 36.69 11.69 41.92
C ASN A 361 35.89 12.61 42.85
N GLU A 362 34.59 12.77 42.64
CA GLU A 362 33.71 13.55 43.52
C GLU A 362 33.67 12.95 44.94
N LEU A 363 33.63 11.63 45.07
CA LEU A 363 33.71 10.94 46.36
C LEU A 363 35.08 11.17 47.03
N LEU A 364 36.18 11.11 46.27
CA LEU A 364 37.51 11.42 46.79
C LEU A 364 37.61 12.88 47.28
N ASP A 365 37.07 13.83 46.52
CA ASP A 365 37.05 15.24 46.87
C ASP A 365 36.20 15.50 48.13
N ALA A 366 35.01 14.87 48.22
CA ALA A 366 34.15 14.93 49.39
C ALA A 366 34.85 14.36 50.63
N LEU A 367 35.58 13.25 50.48
CA LEU A 367 36.36 12.64 51.56
C LEU A 367 37.44 13.57 52.10
N LEU A 368 38.12 14.32 51.23
CA LEU A 368 39.16 15.27 51.65
C LEU A 368 38.59 16.56 52.23
N LYS A 369 37.50 17.08 51.68
CA LYS A 369 37.00 18.43 52.01
C LYS A 369 35.92 18.50 53.07
N THR A 370 35.10 17.46 53.20
CA THR A 370 33.93 17.49 54.10
C THR A 370 34.08 16.53 55.27
N HIS A 371 34.79 15.43 55.05
CA HIS A 371 35.07 14.41 56.03
C HIS A 371 36.39 14.74 56.73
N ILE A 372 36.35 15.76 57.61
CA ILE A 372 37.51 16.28 58.35
C ILE A 372 37.37 16.00 59.85
N ARG A 373 36.16 16.14 60.41
CA ARG A 373 35.89 15.94 61.85
C ARG A 373 36.20 14.50 62.29
N LEU A 374 36.77 14.38 63.50
CA LEU A 374 37.07 13.12 64.19
C LEU A 374 36.13 12.80 65.37
N GLY A 375 35.28 13.75 65.76
CA GLY A 375 34.36 13.63 66.89
C GLY A 375 34.96 14.16 68.19
N ASP A 376 34.10 14.67 69.07
CA ASP A 376 34.49 15.33 70.31
C ASP A 376 34.43 14.38 71.52
N ASP A 377 33.81 13.21 71.37
CA ASP A 377 33.76 12.14 72.37
C ASP A 377 33.71 10.75 71.74
N ARG A 378 33.78 9.70 72.57
CA ARG A 378 33.78 8.29 72.13
C ARG A 378 32.54 7.95 71.28
N GLN A 379 31.36 8.45 71.64
CA GLN A 379 30.11 8.13 70.97
C GLN A 379 30.01 8.79 69.60
N GLU A 380 30.40 10.06 69.50
CA GLU A 380 30.44 10.79 68.22
C GLU A 380 31.47 10.16 67.28
N THR A 381 32.68 9.84 67.76
CA THR A 381 33.71 9.17 66.94
C THR A 381 33.27 7.79 66.46
N THR A 382 32.58 7.01 67.30
CA THR A 382 32.01 5.70 66.90
C THR A 382 30.98 5.88 65.78
N THR A 383 30.14 6.90 65.88
CA THR A 383 29.15 7.23 64.85
C THR A 383 29.82 7.66 63.55
N LEU A 384 30.91 8.44 63.62
CA LEU A 384 31.69 8.86 62.45
C LEU A 384 32.40 7.68 61.77
N LEU A 385 32.89 6.70 62.53
CA LEU A 385 33.43 5.45 62.00
C LEU A 385 32.37 4.65 61.23
N GLU A 386 31.16 4.51 61.76
CA GLU A 386 30.08 3.81 61.06
C GLU A 386 29.68 4.54 59.77
N LYS A 387 29.55 5.86 59.81
CA LYS A 387 29.30 6.68 58.62
C LYS A 387 30.42 6.55 57.58
N HIS A 388 31.67 6.52 58.03
CA HIS A 388 32.82 6.34 57.14
C HIS A 388 32.79 4.97 56.45
N ARG A 389 32.50 3.88 57.17
CA ARG A 389 32.35 2.54 56.57
C ARG A 389 31.30 2.52 55.46
N LYS A 390 30.11 3.05 55.73
CA LYS A 390 29.02 3.16 54.72
C LYS A 390 29.45 3.99 53.50
N PHE A 391 30.23 5.05 53.70
CA PHE A 391 30.75 5.88 52.62
C PHE A 391 31.77 5.12 51.74
N VAL A 392 32.64 4.32 52.35
CA VAL A 392 33.58 3.45 51.63
C VAL A 392 32.82 2.40 50.83
N ASP A 393 31.75 1.81 51.38
CA ASP A 393 30.91 0.84 50.66
C ASP A 393 30.29 1.44 49.39
N VAL A 394 29.87 2.71 49.43
CA VAL A 394 29.38 3.45 48.25
C VAL A 394 30.48 3.60 47.21
N ALA A 395 31.67 4.05 47.61
CA ALA A 395 32.79 4.23 46.68
C ALA A 395 33.26 2.91 46.05
N GLN A 396 33.32 1.83 46.84
CA GLN A 396 33.61 0.47 46.36
C GLN A 396 32.59 0.04 45.30
N SER A 397 31.30 0.25 45.56
CA SER A 397 30.23 -0.07 44.62
C SER A 397 30.34 0.72 43.31
N THR A 398 30.69 2.03 43.39
CA THR A 398 30.95 2.87 42.21
C THR A 398 32.14 2.39 41.40
N TYR A 399 33.24 2.00 42.07
CA TYR A 399 34.42 1.43 41.41
C TYR A 399 34.11 0.10 40.73
N ASP A 400 33.42 -0.81 41.42
CA ASP A 400 33.04 -2.11 40.87
C ASP A 400 32.08 -1.97 39.68
N TYR A 401 31.15 -1.02 39.74
CA TYR A 401 30.29 -0.67 38.60
C TYR A 401 31.10 -0.23 37.38
N GLY A 402 32.05 0.71 37.55
CA GLY A 402 32.95 1.13 36.47
C GLY A 402 33.76 -0.01 35.88
N ARG A 403 34.26 -0.94 36.71
CA ARG A 403 34.97 -2.14 36.24
C ARG A 403 34.07 -3.09 35.45
N GLN A 404 32.84 -3.31 35.89
CA GLN A 404 31.87 -4.16 35.17
C GLN A 404 31.54 -3.58 33.80
N LEU A 405 31.36 -2.26 33.69
CA LEU A 405 31.15 -1.59 32.40
C LEU A 405 32.35 -1.77 31.46
N LEU A 406 33.57 -1.58 31.96
CA LEU A 406 34.79 -1.80 31.16
C LEU A 406 34.94 -3.26 30.72
N GLN A 407 34.57 -4.22 31.58
CA GLN A 407 34.53 -5.64 31.20
C GLN A 407 33.49 -5.91 30.11
N ALA A 408 32.30 -5.30 30.21
CA ALA A 408 31.26 -5.39 29.18
C ALA A 408 31.75 -4.82 27.84
N THR A 409 32.45 -3.69 27.85
CA THR A 409 33.10 -3.10 26.66
C THR A 409 34.05 -4.10 26.00
N VAL A 410 34.90 -4.80 26.77
CA VAL A 410 35.81 -5.83 26.22
C VAL A 410 35.04 -6.96 25.54
N VAL A 411 33.99 -7.47 26.17
CA VAL A 411 33.14 -8.55 25.60
C VAL A 411 32.44 -8.09 24.33
N LEU A 412 31.91 -6.86 24.32
CA LEU A 412 31.27 -6.28 23.14
C LEU A 412 32.27 -6.08 21.99
N CYS A 413 33.47 -5.59 22.27
CA CYS A 413 34.54 -5.47 21.29
C CYS A 413 34.94 -6.82 20.68
N GLN A 414 35.02 -7.89 21.48
CA GLN A 414 35.27 -9.23 20.98
C GLN A 414 34.16 -9.74 20.07
N SER A 415 32.89 -9.56 20.47
CA SER A 415 31.71 -9.92 19.66
C SER A 415 31.67 -9.18 18.33
N LEU A 416 31.93 -7.87 18.37
CA LEU A 416 31.92 -6.98 17.21
C LEU A 416 33.20 -7.06 16.36
N ARG A 417 34.23 -7.75 16.84
CA ARG A 417 35.58 -7.79 16.26
C ARG A 417 36.14 -6.39 16.00
N CYS A 418 35.92 -5.47 16.94
CA CYS A 418 36.41 -4.10 16.88
C CYS A 418 37.30 -3.80 18.09
N THR A 419 38.14 -2.77 17.97
CA THR A 419 38.93 -2.24 19.09
C THR A 419 38.18 -1.08 19.72
N SER A 420 38.05 -1.07 21.04
CA SER A 420 37.53 0.09 21.78
C SER A 420 38.46 1.29 21.57
N ARG A 421 37.87 2.46 21.29
CA ARG A 421 38.61 3.70 21.04
C ARG A 421 38.91 4.48 22.32
N SER A 422 38.10 4.35 23.37
CA SER A 422 38.16 5.17 24.59
C SER A 422 38.50 4.38 25.87
N SER A 423 38.19 3.08 25.94
CA SER A 423 38.36 2.30 27.19
C SER A 423 39.81 2.08 27.62
N GLY A 424 40.76 2.19 26.69
CA GLY A 424 42.19 2.01 26.96
C GLY A 424 42.71 2.95 28.05
N ASP A 425 42.20 4.19 28.09
CA ASP A 425 42.61 5.20 29.07
C ASP A 425 41.68 5.27 30.28
N THR A 426 40.43 4.85 30.15
CA THR A 426 39.44 4.89 31.23
C THR A 426 39.78 3.93 32.36
N LEU A 427 40.24 2.70 32.06
CA LEU A 427 40.63 1.73 33.09
C LEU A 427 41.82 2.21 33.95
N PRO A 428 42.93 2.73 33.38
CA PRO A 428 44.00 3.35 34.16
C PRO A 428 43.51 4.51 35.05
N LYS A 429 42.64 5.38 34.54
CA LYS A 429 42.07 6.50 35.31
C LYS A 429 41.23 6.01 36.49
N LEU A 430 40.31 5.07 36.25
CA LEU A 430 39.48 4.46 37.29
C LEU A 430 40.35 3.84 38.39
N ASN A 431 41.36 3.05 38.01
CA ASN A 431 42.28 2.42 38.95
C ASN A 431 43.13 3.44 39.71
N ARG A 432 43.51 4.57 39.09
CA ARG A 432 44.26 5.63 39.76
C ARG A 432 43.42 6.28 40.85
N VAL A 433 42.22 6.73 40.52
CA VAL A 433 41.33 7.40 41.49
C VAL A 433 40.94 6.45 42.61
N TRP A 434 40.69 5.17 42.31
CA TRP A 434 40.42 4.16 43.33
C TRP A 434 41.58 3.94 44.30
N LYS A 435 42.82 3.90 43.80
CA LYS A 435 44.01 3.83 44.66
C LYS A 435 44.13 5.06 45.56
N GLN A 436 43.92 6.24 45.00
CA GLN A 436 43.95 7.50 45.76
C GLN A 436 42.86 7.49 46.84
N PHE A 437 41.65 7.04 46.51
CA PHE A 437 40.56 6.89 47.46
C PHE A 437 40.89 5.93 48.60
N ASN A 438 41.46 4.76 48.32
CA ASN A 438 41.83 3.80 49.37
C ASN A 438 42.89 4.37 50.31
N ILE A 439 43.96 4.98 49.79
CA ILE A 439 45.01 5.59 50.63
C ILE A 439 44.42 6.69 51.52
N THR A 440 43.59 7.57 50.94
CA THR A 440 42.91 8.62 51.72
C THR A 440 41.95 8.01 52.75
N SER A 441 41.18 7.00 52.38
CA SER A 441 40.26 6.33 53.29
C SER A 441 40.98 5.64 54.45
N GLU A 442 42.10 4.97 54.18
CA GLU A 442 42.96 4.33 55.17
C GLU A 442 43.56 5.35 56.14
N GLU A 443 43.97 6.52 55.65
CA GLU A 443 44.44 7.60 56.52
C GLU A 443 43.31 8.13 57.43
N ARG A 444 42.10 8.32 56.88
CA ARG A 444 40.95 8.78 57.66
C ARG A 444 40.55 7.78 58.74
N ILE A 445 40.47 6.49 58.41
CA ILE A 445 40.08 5.47 59.40
C ILE A 445 41.11 5.36 60.51
N GLN A 446 42.42 5.45 60.20
CA GLN A 446 43.46 5.47 61.23
C GLN A 446 43.33 6.68 62.16
N ARG A 447 43.03 7.88 61.63
CA ARG A 447 42.77 9.07 62.45
C ARG A 447 41.54 8.90 63.35
N LEU A 448 40.46 8.32 62.82
CA LEU A 448 39.24 8.05 63.59
C LEU A 448 39.43 6.97 64.66
N GLU A 449 40.20 5.92 64.38
CA GLU A 449 40.53 4.86 65.34
C GLU A 449 41.44 5.38 66.46
N MET A 450 42.44 6.22 66.13
CA MET A 450 43.26 6.89 67.13
C MET A 450 42.44 7.87 67.99
N ALA A 451 41.52 8.63 67.38
CA ALA A 451 40.59 9.48 68.12
C ALA A 451 39.67 8.65 69.03
N LEU A 452 39.18 7.50 68.56
CA LEU A 452 38.35 6.61 69.37
C LEU A 452 39.12 6.05 70.56
N ALA A 453 40.37 5.62 70.36
CA ALA A 453 41.24 5.14 71.43
C ALA A 453 41.54 6.25 72.46
N PHE A 454 41.86 7.45 71.98
CA PHE A 454 42.08 8.63 72.82
C PHE A 454 40.84 8.94 73.67
N HIS A 455 39.68 9.14 73.03
CA HIS A 455 38.43 9.48 73.74
C HIS A 455 37.96 8.36 74.67
N SER A 456 38.11 7.10 74.30
CA SER A 456 37.74 5.97 75.16
C SER A 456 38.58 5.88 76.41
N ASN A 457 39.88 6.14 76.30
CA ASN A 457 40.78 6.08 77.45
C ASN A 457 40.71 7.37 78.28
N ALA A 458 40.56 8.54 77.64
CA ALA A 458 40.28 9.81 78.30
C ALA A 458 38.98 9.73 79.13
N GLU A 459 37.90 9.19 78.56
CA GLU A 459 36.63 8.96 79.25
C GLU A 459 36.83 8.07 80.49
N LYS A 460 37.54 6.94 80.38
CA LYS A 460 37.84 6.07 81.53
C LYS A 460 38.63 6.76 82.64
N ILE A 461 39.62 7.59 82.29
CA ILE A 461 40.44 8.32 83.26
C ILE A 461 39.63 9.44 83.93
N LEU A 462 38.83 10.16 83.14
CA LEU A 462 38.06 11.31 83.62
C LEU A 462 36.79 10.91 84.36
N GLN A 463 36.23 9.72 84.09
CA GLN A 463 35.09 9.17 84.81
C GLN A 463 35.47 8.85 86.26
N ASP A 464 34.95 9.63 87.21
CA ASP A 464 35.19 9.40 88.64
C ASP A 464 34.52 8.11 89.08
N CYS A 465 35.31 7.14 89.54
CA CYS A 465 34.81 5.91 90.14
C CYS A 465 34.88 6.06 91.67
N PRO A 466 33.74 6.31 92.36
CA PRO A 466 33.74 6.56 93.81
C PRO A 466 34.13 5.33 94.67
N ASP A 467 34.28 4.14 94.07
CA ASP A 467 34.49 2.87 94.79
C ASP A 467 35.86 2.20 94.57
N LEU A 468 36.80 2.81 93.83
CA LEU A 468 38.18 2.29 93.75
C LEU A 468 39.14 3.13 94.61
N PRO A 469 39.94 2.52 95.49
CA PRO A 469 40.94 3.26 96.26
C PRO A 469 41.94 3.94 95.32
N GLU A 470 42.14 5.26 95.48
CA GLU A 470 43.06 6.12 94.71
C GLU A 470 44.51 5.59 94.64
N SER A 471 44.87 4.60 95.47
CA SER A 471 46.18 3.95 95.54
C SER A 471 46.48 2.88 94.47
N VAL A 472 45.57 2.60 93.54
CA VAL A 472 45.75 1.58 92.47
C VAL A 472 45.41 2.10 91.07
N MET A 473 45.49 3.40 90.83
CA MET A 473 45.48 3.92 89.46
C MET A 473 46.88 3.81 88.86
N ASP A 474 46.98 3.08 87.75
CA ASP A 474 48.23 2.89 87.02
C ASP A 474 48.59 4.20 86.29
N PHE A 475 49.60 4.91 86.81
CA PHE A 475 50.08 6.16 86.22
C PHE A 475 50.61 5.97 84.80
N GLU A 476 50.98 4.73 84.40
CA GLU A 476 51.35 4.40 83.02
C GLU A 476 50.18 4.64 82.05
N GLN A 477 48.93 4.46 82.48
CA GLN A 477 47.75 4.71 81.64
C GLN A 477 47.58 6.20 81.31
N PHE A 478 47.93 7.12 82.22
CA PHE A 478 47.87 8.55 81.94
C PHE A 478 48.91 8.95 80.89
N ASP A 479 50.13 8.40 81.01
CA ASP A 479 51.22 8.64 80.05
C ASP A 479 50.90 8.04 78.68
N GLU A 480 50.23 6.87 78.64
CA GLU A 480 49.75 6.25 77.41
C GLU A 480 48.70 7.11 76.69
N VAL A 481 47.69 7.65 77.41
CA VAL A 481 46.66 8.51 76.80
C VAL A 481 47.23 9.83 76.32
N GLU A 482 48.14 10.45 77.08
CA GLU A 482 48.87 11.64 76.64
C GLU A 482 49.69 11.37 75.38
N ALA A 483 50.37 10.22 75.29
CA ALA A 483 51.14 9.81 74.12
C ALA A 483 50.23 9.59 72.89
N ILE A 484 49.09 8.91 73.05
CA ILE A 484 48.10 8.72 71.97
C ILE A 484 47.57 10.07 71.49
N GLY A 485 47.24 10.99 72.42
CA GLY A 485 46.76 12.33 72.09
C GLY A 485 47.78 13.16 71.32
N LYS A 486 49.05 13.15 71.74
CA LYS A 486 50.15 13.82 71.01
C LYS A 486 50.36 13.21 69.62
N SER A 487 50.36 11.88 69.51
CA SER A 487 50.50 11.19 68.23
C SER A 487 49.34 11.51 67.28
N LEU A 488 48.12 11.63 67.80
CA LEU A 488 46.95 12.04 67.02
C LEU A 488 47.11 13.49 66.50
N LEU A 489 47.58 14.41 67.33
CA LEU A 489 47.86 15.80 66.93
C LEU A 489 48.91 15.88 65.82
N ASP A 490 50.00 15.12 65.93
CA ASP A 490 51.03 15.05 64.89
C ASP A 490 50.42 14.55 63.58
N ARG A 491 49.64 13.47 63.66
CA ARG A 491 49.01 12.84 62.50
C ARG A 491 47.99 13.73 61.78
N LEU A 492 47.30 14.63 62.49
CA LEU A 492 46.39 15.60 61.88
C LEU A 492 47.08 16.51 60.86
N THR A 493 48.38 16.77 61.04
CA THR A 493 49.19 17.65 60.17
C THR A 493 49.87 16.92 59.01
N VAL A 494 49.89 15.59 59.03
CA VAL A 494 50.55 14.78 58.00
C VAL A 494 49.69 14.76 56.72
N PRO A 495 50.27 15.01 55.52
CA PRO A 495 49.56 14.86 54.27
C PRO A 495 49.30 13.39 53.92
N VAL A 496 48.25 13.15 53.15
CA VAL A 496 48.08 11.92 52.38
C VAL A 496 49.00 11.99 51.16
N ILE A 497 49.92 11.03 51.01
CA ILE A 497 50.86 10.97 49.88
C ILE A 497 50.38 9.92 48.89
N TYR A 498 50.11 10.32 47.66
CA TYR A 498 49.71 9.42 46.58
C TYR A 498 50.91 8.78 45.86
N PRO A 499 50.71 7.68 45.11
CA PRO A 499 51.79 6.97 44.43
C PRO A 499 52.54 7.79 43.36
N ASP A 500 51.94 8.90 42.91
CA ASP A 500 52.56 9.86 41.99
C ASP A 500 53.37 10.96 42.71
N GLY A 501 53.47 10.88 44.04
CA GLY A 501 54.17 11.84 44.89
C GLY A 501 53.35 13.10 45.21
N SER A 502 52.10 13.20 44.76
CA SER A 502 51.25 14.33 45.11
C SER A 502 50.76 14.23 46.56
N GLU A 503 50.74 15.38 47.23
CA GLU A 503 50.26 15.52 48.61
C GLU A 503 48.84 16.07 48.63
N GLN A 504 47.99 15.49 49.47
CA GLN A 504 46.65 15.99 49.77
C GLN A 504 46.45 16.13 51.27
N TYR A 505 45.63 17.09 51.66
CA TYR A 505 45.33 17.36 53.06
C TYR A 505 43.83 17.17 53.30
N PHE A 506 43.48 16.66 54.47
CA PHE A 506 42.11 16.69 54.95
C PHE A 506 41.77 18.12 55.38
N GLY A 507 40.92 18.79 54.62
CA GLY A 507 40.56 20.18 54.86
C GLY A 507 41.72 21.17 54.77
N SER A 508 41.41 22.41 55.12
CA SER A 508 42.42 23.43 55.37
C SER A 508 43.00 23.30 56.79
N PRO A 509 44.19 23.88 57.06
CA PRO A 509 44.71 23.97 58.42
C PRO A 509 43.75 24.61 59.42
N SER A 510 42.88 25.52 58.96
CA SER A 510 41.84 26.15 59.79
C SER A 510 40.73 25.16 60.17
N ASP A 511 40.38 24.23 59.29
CA ASP A 511 39.32 23.24 59.53
C ASP A 511 39.76 22.22 60.60
N MET A 512 41.05 21.88 60.62
CA MET A 512 41.64 20.97 61.60
C MET A 512 41.94 21.63 62.95
N ALA A 513 42.00 22.96 63.01
CA ALA A 513 42.39 23.70 64.22
C ALA A 513 41.45 23.43 65.40
N SER A 514 40.14 23.34 65.15
CA SER A 514 39.12 23.08 66.19
C SER A 514 39.30 21.69 66.82
N THR A 515 39.43 20.64 66.01
CA THR A 515 39.68 19.28 66.50
C THR A 515 41.02 19.19 67.24
N ALA A 516 42.06 19.84 66.74
CA ALA A 516 43.36 19.87 67.40
C ALA A 516 43.32 20.61 68.75
N GLU A 517 42.55 21.70 68.86
CA GLU A 517 42.38 22.42 70.13
C GLU A 517 41.62 21.60 71.15
N HIS A 518 40.55 20.92 70.74
CA HIS A 518 39.79 20.02 71.61
C HIS A 518 40.65 18.89 72.19
N ILE A 519 41.50 18.27 71.36
CA ILE A 519 42.44 17.24 71.81
C ILE A 519 43.46 17.82 72.81
N ARG A 520 43.99 19.03 72.55
CA ARG A 520 44.92 19.70 73.48
C ARG A 520 44.28 20.00 74.83
N GLU A 521 43.04 20.49 74.84
CA GLU A 521 42.31 20.77 76.07
C GLU A 521 42.05 19.49 76.88
N GLN A 522 41.63 18.40 76.21
CA GLN A 522 41.44 17.09 76.83
C GLN A 522 42.74 16.53 77.43
N ILE A 523 43.87 16.59 76.70
CA ILE A 523 45.19 16.19 77.23
C ILE A 523 45.52 16.98 78.49
N LYS A 524 45.32 18.31 78.46
CA LYS A 524 45.59 19.18 79.61
C LYS A 524 44.75 18.78 80.84
N MET A 525 43.47 18.45 80.65
CA MET A 525 42.61 17.97 81.73
C MET A 525 43.11 16.65 82.33
N ILE A 526 43.59 15.72 81.51
CA ILE A 526 44.18 14.45 81.96
C ILE A 526 45.46 14.70 82.75
N CYS A 527 46.37 15.57 82.26
CA CYS A 527 47.59 15.93 82.97
C CYS A 527 47.30 16.61 84.33
N LEU A 528 46.31 17.51 84.38
CA LEU A 528 45.88 18.15 85.64
C LEU A 528 45.32 17.12 86.63
N LYS A 529 44.49 16.16 86.17
CA LYS A 529 43.99 15.07 87.01
C LYS A 529 45.13 14.19 87.53
N LYS A 530 46.12 13.87 86.69
CA LYS A 530 47.34 13.14 87.09
C LYS A 530 48.09 13.88 88.19
N GLN A 531 48.29 15.20 88.04
CA GLN A 531 48.99 16.02 89.02
C GLN A 531 48.24 16.07 90.36
N HIS A 532 46.92 16.27 90.34
CA HIS A 532 46.10 16.27 91.55
C HIS A 532 46.21 14.92 92.30
N LEU A 533 46.13 13.79 91.59
CA LEU A 533 46.31 12.46 92.20
C LEU A 533 47.72 12.23 92.77
N LEU A 534 48.76 12.79 92.15
CA LEU A 534 50.12 12.76 92.69
C LEU A 534 50.23 13.61 93.97
N GLU A 535 49.65 14.81 93.99
CA GLU A 535 49.63 15.70 95.15
C GLU A 535 48.80 15.10 96.31
N SER A 536 47.65 14.49 96.03
CA SER A 536 46.82 13.76 97.00
C SER A 536 47.54 12.54 97.59
N ASN A 537 48.26 11.75 96.77
CA ASN A 537 49.06 10.60 97.23
C ASN A 537 50.28 11.01 98.09
N MET A 538 50.87 12.19 97.83
CA MET A 538 51.97 12.72 98.64
C MET A 538 51.45 13.27 99.99
N SER A 539 50.33 13.98 99.98
CA SER A 539 49.69 14.51 101.20
C SER A 539 49.21 13.41 102.16
N SER A 540 48.72 12.28 101.61
CA SER A 540 48.32 11.10 102.39
C SER A 540 49.47 10.20 102.85
N ARG A 541 50.71 10.43 102.37
CA ARG A 541 51.94 9.79 102.90
C ARG A 541 52.64 10.62 103.98
N GLU A 542 52.32 11.91 104.09
CA GLU A 542 52.89 12.83 105.09
C GLU A 542 52.01 13.00 106.36
N SER A 543 50.79 12.44 106.36
CA SER A 543 49.90 12.29 107.52
C SER A 543 49.99 10.88 108.11
#